data_AF-A0A358HVA5-F1
#
_entry.id   AF-A0A358HVA5-F1
#
_cell.length_a   1.000
_cell.length_b   1.000
_cell.length_c   1.000
_cell.angle_alpha   90.00
_cell.angle_beta   90.00
_cell.angle_gamma   90.00
#
_symmetry.space_group_name_H-M   'P 1'
#
loop_
_entity.id
_entity.type
_entity.pdbx_description
1 polymer ?
#
loop_
_entity_poly.entity_id
_entity_poly.type
_entity_poly.pdbx_seq_one_letter_code
_entity_poly.pdbx_strand_id
1 'polypeptide(L)' 'MQRYKCTVEYDGRPYHGWQYQDEVISVQKVFETAIEDFVGEFVRVYVSGRTDAGVHALGQVVHFDLPK' A
#
# COMPACT_ATOMS: atom_id res chain seq x y z
N MET A 1 18.27 5.98 6.45
CA MET A 1 16.88 5.68 6.05
C MET A 1 15.94 6.31 7.06
N GLN A 2 14.94 7.04 6.59
CA GLN A 2 13.89 7.66 7.40
C GLN A 2 12.61 6.85 7.22
N ARG A 3 11.96 6.50 8.34
CA ARG A 3 10.66 5.80 8.33
C ARG A 3 9.52 6.79 8.25
N TYR A 4 8.58 6.53 7.36
CA TYR A 4 7.34 7.28 7.21
C TYR A 4 6.15 6.42 7.64
N LYS A 5 5.18 7.05 8.32
CA LYS A 5 3.88 6.45 8.65
C LYS A 5 2.81 7.18 7.86
N CYS A 6 2.01 6.44 7.11
CA CYS A 6 0.83 6.93 6.40
C CYS A 6 -0.44 6.37 7.05
N THR A 7 -1.51 7.16 6.98
CA THR A 7 -2.88 6.70 7.25
C THR A 7 -3.62 6.76 5.92
N VAL A 8 -4.14 5.62 5.47
CA VAL A 8 -4.65 5.44 4.11
C VAL A 8 -6.13 5.06 4.16
N GLU A 9 -6.93 5.79 3.40
CA GLU A 9 -8.31 5.46 3.09
C GLU A 9 -8.39 4.86 1.68
N TYR A 10 -9.23 3.83 1.50
CA TYR A 10 -9.49 3.27 0.18
C TYR A 10 -10.84 2.58 0.10
N ASP A 11 -11.44 2.66 -1.09
CA ASP A 11 -12.53 1.80 -1.51
C ASP A 11 -11.95 0.47 -2.01
N GLY A 12 -12.26 -0.63 -1.30
CA GLY A 12 -11.76 -1.97 -1.63
C GLY A 12 -12.36 -2.61 -2.87
N ARG A 13 -13.50 -2.12 -3.40
CA ARG A 13 -14.23 -2.78 -4.50
C ARG A 13 -13.39 -3.10 -5.74
N PRO A 14 -12.47 -2.22 -6.20
CA PRO A 14 -11.64 -2.50 -7.36
C PRO A 14 -10.51 -3.50 -7.09
N TYR A 15 -10.26 -3.88 -5.84
CA TYR A 15 -9.04 -4.57 -5.42
C TYR A 15 -9.30 -5.97 -4.88
N HIS A 16 -8.35 -6.87 -5.15
CA HIS A 16 -8.32 -8.24 -4.65
C HIS A 16 -7.62 -8.32 -3.28
N GLY A 17 -7.93 -7.34 -2.43
CA GLY A 17 -7.43 -7.21 -1.06
C GLY A 17 -6.20 -6.31 -0.97
N TRP A 18 -5.65 -6.25 0.23
CA TRP A 18 -4.45 -5.46 0.49
C TRP A 18 -3.22 -6.04 -0.19
N GLN A 19 -2.95 -7.33 0.04
CA GLN A 19 -1.65 -7.93 -0.21
C GLN A 19 -1.38 -8.10 -1.71
N TYR A 20 -0.14 -7.76 -2.10
CA TYR A 20 0.36 -7.98 -3.46
C TYR A 20 0.22 -9.45 -3.90
N GLN A 21 -0.25 -9.63 -5.13
CA GLN A 21 -0.37 -10.88 -5.87
C GLN A 21 -0.06 -10.58 -7.34
N ASP A 22 0.47 -11.56 -8.08
CA ASP A 22 1.02 -11.31 -9.43
C ASP A 22 -0.06 -10.97 -10.47
N GLU A 23 -1.19 -11.68 -10.44
CA GLU A 23 -2.20 -11.63 -11.51
C GLU A 23 -3.35 -10.64 -11.26
N VAL A 24 -3.47 -10.13 -10.04
CA VAL A 24 -4.61 -9.31 -9.61
C VAL A 24 -4.17 -7.96 -9.04
N ILE A 25 -5.00 -6.94 -9.23
CA ILE A 25 -4.76 -5.63 -8.65
C ILE A 25 -5.03 -5.67 -7.13
N SER A 26 -4.08 -5.16 -6.35
CA SER A 26 -4.15 -5.08 -4.89
C SER A 26 -3.86 -3.65 -4.44
N VAL A 27 -4.32 -3.30 -3.24
CA VAL A 27 -4.05 -1.97 -2.67
C VAL A 27 -2.55 -1.76 -2.47
N GLN A 28 -1.82 -2.79 -2.02
CA GLN A 28 -0.36 -2.73 -1.85
C GLN A 28 0.35 -2.42 -3.17
N LYS A 29 0.00 -3.11 -4.27
CA LYS A 29 0.63 -2.86 -5.58
C LYS A 29 0.46 -1.41 -6.01
N VAL A 30 -0.77 -0.89 -5.93
CA VAL A 30 -1.06 0.50 -6.32
C VAL A 30 -0.35 1.50 -5.42
N PHE A 31 -0.29 1.24 -4.12
CA PHE A 31 0.39 2.12 -3.17
C PHE A 31 1.92 2.12 -3.36
N GLU A 32 2.52 0.95 -3.60
CA GLU A 32 3.96 0.81 -3.92
C GLU A 32 4.31 1.50 -5.23
N THR A 33 3.50 1.33 -6.29
CA THR A 33 3.68 2.04 -7.57
C THR A 33 3.56 3.55 -7.39
N ALA A 34 2.61 4.04 -6.61
CA ALA A 34 2.48 5.49 -6.35
C ALA A 34 3.69 6.07 -5.59
N ILE A 35 4.29 5.30 -4.68
CA ILE A 35 5.54 5.71 -4.01
C ILE A 35 6.68 5.72 -5.01
N GLU A 36 6.82 4.66 -5.81
CA GLU A 36 7.87 4.56 -6.83
C GLU A 36 7.79 5.71 -7.84
N ASP A 37 6.59 6.06 -8.31
CA ASP A 37 6.38 7.23 -9.18
C ASP A 37 6.75 8.56 -8.50
N PHE A 38 6.62 8.64 -7.17
CA PHE A 38 6.93 9.84 -6.40
C PHE A 38 8.43 9.99 -6.09
N VAL A 39 9.13 8.89 -5.75
CA VAL A 39 10.53 8.94 -5.30
C VAL A 39 11.54 8.45 -6.34
N GLY A 40 11.08 7.78 -7.41
CA GLY A 40 11.91 7.26 -8.50
C GLY A 40 12.56 5.90 -8.22
N GLU A 41 12.18 5.22 -7.14
CA GLU A 41 12.66 3.87 -6.81
C GLU A 41 11.57 3.02 -6.14
N PHE A 42 11.60 1.71 -6.38
CA PHE A 42 10.69 0.78 -5.74
C PHE A 42 10.94 0.71 -4.23
N VAL A 43 9.87 0.84 -3.46
CA VAL A 43 9.91 0.74 -1.99
C VAL A 43 8.82 -0.23 -1.52
N ARG A 44 9.22 -1.22 -0.72
CA ARG A 44 8.27 -2.15 -0.11
C ARG A 44 7.53 -1.48 1.04
N VAL A 45 6.21 -1.63 1.08
CA VAL A 45 5.39 -1.13 2.19
C VAL A 45 4.91 -2.22 3.13
N TYR A 46 4.69 -1.85 4.39
CA TYR A 46 4.21 -2.73 5.46
C TYR A 46 2.94 -2.16 6.08
N VAL A 47 1.92 -3.00 6.23
CA VAL A 47 0.58 -2.60 6.68
C VAL A 47 0.31 -3.07 8.12
N SER A 48 -0.52 -2.32 8.86
CA SER A 48 -0.98 -2.72 10.19
C SER A 48 -1.84 -3.99 10.19
N GLY A 49 -2.58 -4.25 9.11
CA GLY A 49 -3.41 -5.43 8.97
C GLY A 49 -3.78 -5.69 7.51
N ARG A 50 -3.83 -6.97 7.12
CA ARG A 50 -4.28 -7.37 5.79
C ARG A 50 -5.80 -7.26 5.70
N THR A 51 -6.30 -6.76 4.58
CA THR A 51 -7.72 -6.82 4.22
C THR A 51 -7.92 -7.76 3.04
N ASP A 52 -9.05 -8.46 3.02
CA ASP A 52 -9.44 -9.37 1.94
C ASP A 52 -10.06 -8.59 0.77
N ALA A 53 -10.33 -9.28 -0.35
CA ALA A 53 -10.90 -8.68 -1.55
C ALA A 53 -12.22 -7.94 -1.28
N GLY A 54 -12.34 -6.73 -1.84
CA GLY A 54 -13.52 -5.89 -1.65
C GLY A 54 -13.62 -5.14 -0.32
N VAL A 55 -12.80 -5.45 0.69
CA VAL A 55 -12.86 -4.79 2.01
C VAL A 55 -12.30 -3.37 1.95
N HIS A 56 -13.00 -2.42 2.57
CA HIS A 56 -12.62 -1.00 2.61
C HIS A 56 -11.78 -0.66 3.85
N ALA A 57 -11.16 0.51 3.87
CA ALA A 57 -10.60 1.10 5.09
C ALA A 57 -10.71 2.62 5.08
N LEU A 58 -10.96 3.23 6.24
CA LEU A 58 -10.91 4.68 6.46
C LEU A 58 -9.56 5.16 7.05
N GLY A 59 -8.73 4.24 7.53
CA GLY A 59 -7.53 4.60 8.28
C GLY A 59 -6.55 3.44 8.45
N GLN A 60 -6.32 2.68 7.38
CA GLN A 60 -5.29 1.65 7.37
C GLN A 60 -3.93 2.30 7.61
N VAL A 61 -3.16 1.78 8.55
CA VAL A 61 -1.83 2.32 8.84
C VAL A 61 -0.79 1.57 8.01
N VAL A 62 0.09 2.33 7.37
CA VAL A 62 1.16 1.81 6.51
C VAL A 62 2.46 2.48 6.90
N HIS A 63 3.57 1.74 6.83
CA HIS A 63 4.89 2.32 6.94
C HIS A 63 5.84 1.80 5.85
N PHE A 64 6.84 2.63 5.55
CA PHE A 64 7.93 2.33 4.63
C PHE A 64 9.14 3.20 4.96
N ASP A 65 10.31 2.82 4.43
CA ASP A 65 11.58 3.50 4.67
C ASP A 65 12.10 4.10 3.36
N LEU A 66 12.52 5.37 3.38
CA LEU A 66 13.19 6.04 2.25
C LEU A 66 14.64 6.42 2.61
N PRO A 67 15.55 6.54 1.64
CA PRO A 67 16.79 7.28 1.79
C PRO A 67 16.53 8.72 2.23
N LYS A 68 17.55 9.38 2.81
CA LYS A 68 17.44 10.79 3.19
C LYS A 68 17.66 11.69 1.97
#